data_AF-A0A518HUB2-F1
#
_entry.id   AF-A0A518HUB2-F1
#
_cell.length_a   1.000
_cell.length_b   1.000
_cell.length_c   1.000
_cell.angle_alpha   90.00
_cell.angle_beta   90.00
_cell.angle_gamma   90.00
#
_symmetry.space_group_name_H-M   'P 1'
#
loop_
_entity.id
_entity.type
_entity.pdbx_description
1 polymer ?
#
loop_
_entity_poly.entity_id
_entity_poly.type
_entity_poly.pdbx_seq_one_letter_code
_entity_poly.pdbx_strand_id
1 'polypeptide(L)' 'MQQQAVHFLTPARISELLGEPLDRVTDVIDSCPDIRPAGMADTTPIYSRRSLARIRHEINAADAKTDGGDA' A
#
# COMPACT_ATOMS: atom_id res chain seq x y z
N MET A 1 -22.54 7.84 -17.35
CA MET A 1 -22.22 7.06 -16.14
C MET A 1 -20.84 6.44 -16.36
N GLN A 2 -19.79 7.08 -15.86
CA GLN A 2 -18.43 6.57 -16.06
C GLN A 2 -18.25 5.34 -15.17
N GLN A 3 -18.01 4.20 -15.81
CA GLN A 3 -17.84 2.91 -15.16
C GLN A 3 -16.73 3.03 -14.10
N GLN A 4 -17.09 2.90 -12.83
CA GLN A 4 -16.13 2.69 -11.76
C GLN A 4 -15.53 1.31 -11.97
N ALA A 5 -14.51 1.21 -12.82
CA ALA A 5 -13.64 0.05 -12.82
C ALA A 5 -13.06 -0.03 -11.41
N VAL A 6 -13.51 -1.02 -10.65
CA VAL A 6 -13.03 -1.25 -9.29
C VAL A 6 -11.59 -1.74 -9.44
N HIS A 7 -10.65 -0.79 -9.51
CA HIS A 7 -9.22 -1.06 -9.67
C HIS A 7 -8.69 -1.55 -8.33
N PHE A 8 -8.93 -2.83 -8.08
CA PHE A 8 -8.23 -3.56 -7.05
C PHE A 8 -6.79 -3.81 -7.50
N LEU A 9 -5.86 -3.70 -6.57
CA LEU A 9 -4.42 -3.80 -6.80
C LEU A 9 -3.84 -4.86 -5.88
N THR A 10 -2.99 -5.72 -6.42
CA THR A 10 -2.19 -6.66 -5.62
C THR A 10 -1.01 -5.93 -4.97
N PRO A 11 -0.40 -6.48 -3.90
CA PRO A 11 0.83 -5.94 -3.30
C PRO A 11 1.94 -5.68 -4.32
N ALA A 12 2.15 -6.64 -5.24
CA ALA A 12 3.11 -6.51 -6.33
C ALA A 12 2.79 -5.31 -7.25
N ARG A 13 1.51 -5.08 -7.56
CA ARG A 13 1.14 -3.92 -8.37
C ARG A 13 1.29 -2.61 -7.61
N ILE A 14 1.03 -2.62 -6.30
CA ILE A 14 1.24 -1.46 -5.42
C ILE A 14 2.71 -1.10 -5.35
N SER A 15 3.60 -2.09 -5.19
CA SER A 15 5.05 -1.86 -5.17
C SER A 15 5.55 -1.23 -6.46
N GLU A 16 5.12 -1.74 -7.62
CA GLU A 16 5.45 -1.13 -8.92
C GLU A 16 4.94 0.31 -9.07
N LEU A 17 3.72 0.59 -8.59
CA LEU A 17 3.12 1.92 -8.67
C LEU A 17 3.78 2.95 -7.74
N LEU A 18 4.28 2.50 -6.59
CA LEU A 18 4.95 3.36 -5.63
C LEU A 18 6.45 3.47 -5.90
N GLY A 19 7.03 2.56 -6.69
CA GLY A 19 8.47 2.47 -6.90
C GLY A 19 9.23 1.90 -5.69
N GLU A 20 8.51 1.26 -4.77
CA GLU A 20 9.03 0.77 -3.50
C GLU A 20 9.22 -0.75 -3.54
N PRO A 21 10.16 -1.32 -2.76
CA PRO A 21 10.32 -2.76 -2.69
C PRO A 21 9.08 -3.43 -2.11
N LEU A 22 8.72 -4.60 -2.67
CA LEU A 22 7.54 -5.37 -2.22
C LEU A 22 7.61 -5.68 -0.72
N ASP A 23 8.78 -6.00 -0.21
CA ASP A 23 9.01 -6.27 1.22
C ASP A 23 8.53 -5.10 2.10
N ARG A 24 8.95 -3.86 1.80
CA ARG A 24 8.53 -2.64 2.51
C ARG A 24 7.03 -2.37 2.40
N VAL A 25 6.44 -2.63 1.24
CA VAL A 25 4.98 -2.52 1.07
C VAL A 25 4.25 -3.53 1.96
N THR A 26 4.77 -4.76 2.04
CA THR A 26 4.16 -5.83 2.84
C THR A 26 4.30 -5.55 4.32
N ASP A 27 5.46 -5.06 4.76
CA ASP A 27 5.73 -4.62 6.14
C ASP A 27 4.78 -3.50 6.58
N VAL A 28 4.52 -2.51 5.71
CA VAL A 28 3.56 -1.43 5.98
C VAL A 28 2.13 -1.94 6.04
N ILE A 29 1.75 -2.88 5.17
CA ILE A 29 0.43 -3.49 5.19
C ILE A 29 0.22 -4.25 6.51
N ASP A 30 1.24 -4.99 6.97
CA ASP A 30 1.20 -5.76 8.21
C ASP A 30 1.18 -4.84 9.45
N SER A 31 2.02 -3.80 9.44
CA SER A 31 2.13 -2.82 10.52
C SER A 31 0.91 -1.88 10.64
N CYS A 32 0.11 -1.73 9.59
CA CYS A 32 -1.00 -0.79 9.55
C CYS A 32 -2.36 -1.51 9.58
N PRO A 33 -3.04 -1.61 10.74
CA PRO A 33 -4.32 -2.32 10.86
C PRO A 33 -5.48 -1.65 10.09
N ASP A 34 -5.33 -0.40 9.69
CA ASP A 34 -6.31 0.32 8.86
C ASP A 34 -6.31 -0.18 7.40
N ILE A 35 -5.22 -0.82 6.97
CA ILE A 35 -5.10 -1.38 5.62
C ILE A 35 -5.70 -2.79 5.61
N ARG A 36 -6.97 -2.87 5.22
CA ARG A 36 -7.67 -4.14 5.05
C ARG A 36 -7.69 -4.57 3.58
N PRO A 37 -7.52 -5.88 3.28
CA PRO A 37 -7.75 -6.39 1.94
C PRO A 37 -9.23 -6.23 1.60
N ALA A 38 -9.51 -5.78 0.37
CA ALA A 38 -10.88 -5.66 -0.14
C ALA A 38 -11.41 -6.99 -0.67
N GLY A 39 -10.52 -7.95 -0.92
CA GLY A 39 -10.85 -9.30 -1.36
C GLY A 39 -9.60 -10.13 -1.63
N MET A 40 -9.77 -11.20 -2.37
CA MET A 40 -8.69 -12.07 -2.87
C MET A 40 -8.83 -12.20 -4.39
N ALA A 41 -7.71 -12.14 -5.10
CA ALA A 41 -7.58 -12.61 -6.49
C ALA A 41 -6.85 -13.96 -6.43
N ASP A 42 -7.62 -15.04 -6.60
CA ASP A 42 -7.20 -16.41 -6.34
C ASP A 42 -6.70 -16.60 -4.90
N THR A 43 -5.38 -16.51 -4.71
CA THR A 43 -4.70 -16.66 -3.42
C THR A 43 -4.02 -15.37 -2.94
N THR A 44 -4.10 -14.29 -3.72
CA THR A 44 -3.41 -13.03 -3.45
C THR A 44 -4.41 -12.00 -2.92
N PRO A 45 -4.17 -11.36 -1.76
CA PRO A 45 -5.03 -10.30 -1.28
C PRO A 45 -5.01 -9.12 -2.24
N ILE A 46 -6.18 -8.54 -2.51
CA ILE A 46 -6.32 -7.36 -3.35
C ILE A 46 -6.80 -6.17 -2.53
N TYR A 47 -6.31 -4.99 -2.89
CA TYR A 47 -6.50 -3.77 -2.13
C TYR A 47 -7.11 -2.69 -3.01
N SER A 48 -7.96 -1.88 -2.41
CA SER A 48 -8.57 -0.74 -3.12
C SER A 48 -7.57 0.40 -3.30
N ARG A 49 -7.87 1.32 -4.22
CA ARG A 49 -7.12 2.59 -4.36
C ARG A 49 -6.99 3.39 -3.06
N ARG A 50 -7.96 3.28 -2.15
CA ARG A 50 -7.88 3.92 -0.83
C ARG A 50 -6.73 3.34 0.02
N SER A 51 -6.55 2.02 -0.03
CA SER A 51 -5.45 1.34 0.64
C SER A 51 -4.11 1.76 0.04
N LEU A 52 -4.00 1.88 -1.29
CA LEU A 52 -2.80 2.42 -1.96
C LEU A 52 -2.41 3.82 -1.42
N ALA A 53 -3.37 4.73 -1.33
CA ALA A 53 -3.13 6.07 -0.80
C ALA A 53 -2.66 6.04 0.66
N ARG A 54 -3.18 5.11 1.46
CA ARG A 54 -2.76 4.92 2.86
C ARG A 54 -1.36 4.34 2.96
N ILE A 55 -1.05 3.29 2.19
CA ILE A 55 0.30 2.68 2.14
C ILE A 55 1.33 3.76 1.78
N ARG A 56 1.06 4.59 0.77
CA ARG A 56 1.95 5.70 0.40
C ARG A 56 2.16 6.69 1.56
N HIS A 57 1.09 6.99 2.30
CA HIS A 57 1.18 7.90 3.44
C HIS A 57 2.04 7.32 4.57
N GLU A 58 1.85 6.05 4.92
CA GLU A 58 2.63 5.38 5.98
C GLU A 58 4.11 5.27 5.59
N ILE A 59 4.42 4.93 4.33
CA ILE A 59 5.81 4.89 3.83
C ILE A 59 6.47 6.26 4.00
N ASN A 60 5.81 7.33 3.54
CA ASN A 60 6.34 8.69 3.68
C ASN A 60 6.51 9.11 5.15
N ALA A 61 5.60 8.69 6.03
CA ALA A 61 5.69 8.97 7.47
C ALA A 61 6.86 8.23 8.13
N ALA A 62 7.09 6.97 7.76
CA ALA A 62 8.23 6.18 8.21
C ALA A 62 9.57 6.76 7.72
N ASP A 63 9.59 7.24 6.48
CA ASP A 63 10.75 7.91 5.87
C ASP A 63 11.06 9.23 6.61
N ALA A 64 10.04 10.07 6.83
CA ALA A 64 10.19 11.32 7.57
C ALA A 64 10.66 11.11 9.03
N LYS A 65 10.27 10.00 9.66
CA LYS A 65 10.75 9.63 11.00
C LYS A 65 12.24 9.25 11.01
N THR A 66 12.73 8.71 9.90
CA THR A 66 14.13 8.30 9.74
C THR A 66 15.01 9.51 9.37
N ASP A 67 14.49 10.42 8.54
CA ASP A 67 15.18 11.64 8.11
C ASP A 67 15.24 12.73 9.20
N GLY A 68 14.24 12.80 10.09
CA GLY A 68 14.17 13.78 11.18
C GLY A 68 15.01 13.47 12.43
N GLY A 69 15.88 12.46 12.38
CA GLY A 69 16.64 11.96 13.53
C GLY A 69 18.12 12.32 13.48
N ASP A 70 18.46 13.43 14.15
CA ASP A 70 19.74 13.71 14.83
C ASP A 70 21.01 13.82 13.96
N ALA A 71 21.34 15.06 13.57
CA ALA A 71 22.71 15.53 13.37
C ALA A 71 22.85 16.95 13.92
#